data_AF-A0A3M1K717-F1
#
_entry.id   AF-A0A3M1K717-F1
#
_cell.length_a   1.000
_cell.length_b   1.000
_cell.length_c   1.000
_cell.angle_alpha   90.00
_cell.angle_beta   90.00
_cell.angle_gamma   90.00
#
_symmetry.space_group_name_H-M   'P 1'
#
loop_
_entity.id
_entity.type
_entity.pdbx_description
1 polymer ?
#
loop_
_entity_poly.entity_id
_entity_poly.type
_entity_poly.pdbx_seq_one_letter_code
_entity_poly.pdbx_strand_id
1 'polypeptide(L)'
;MPWKRAMETARSGKYAATSFWFYSQDREADFIHSDPVMNMKTVFFHLRTTPVPEDWSSLEQLRGFRIGATRGYTYTKDFWELAQQGTLQVDVVTDDEQNMRKLLAGRIQAFPIDELTGWDLLNRKFAPAQKDLLTTTRRPLVTGSGYLLISRKFPNATQLAEKFNAGLKMLKDEGLLEHYQDDLISGKY
;
A
#
# COMPACT_ATOMS: atom_id res chain seq x y z
N MET A 1 -3.28 8.30 -10.93
CA MET A 1 -3.35 9.62 -10.24
C MET A 1 -2.61 9.48 -8.91
N PRO A 2 -1.81 10.47 -8.44
CA PRO A 2 -1.16 10.37 -7.13
C PRO A 2 -2.18 10.14 -6.01
N TRP A 3 -1.85 9.31 -5.01
CA TRP A 3 -2.75 8.87 -3.94
C TRP A 3 -3.47 10.03 -3.24
N LYS A 4 -2.72 11.05 -2.81
CA LYS A 4 -3.30 12.26 -2.18
C LYS A 4 -4.36 12.90 -3.07
N ARG A 5 -4.11 12.99 -4.38
CA ARG A 5 -5.05 13.59 -5.34
C ARG A 5 -6.27 12.70 -5.55
N ALA A 6 -6.10 11.38 -5.61
CA ALA A 6 -7.20 10.43 -5.71
C ALA A 6 -8.14 10.52 -4.48
N MET A 7 -7.56 10.63 -3.27
CA MET A 7 -8.32 10.86 -2.04
C MET A 7 -9.11 12.17 -2.07
N GLU A 8 -8.46 13.30 -2.35
CA GLU A 8 -9.14 14.61 -2.33
C GLU A 8 -10.25 14.72 -3.38
N THR A 9 -10.02 14.17 -4.58
CA THR A 9 -11.02 14.22 -5.67
C THR A 9 -12.22 13.32 -5.42
N ALA A 10 -12.04 12.17 -4.75
CA ALA A 10 -13.17 11.37 -4.29
C ALA A 10 -13.87 12.05 -3.09
N ARG A 11 -13.12 12.62 -2.13
CA ARG A 11 -13.71 13.34 -0.98
C ARG A 11 -14.63 14.48 -1.41
N SER A 12 -14.30 15.18 -2.49
CA SER A 12 -15.15 16.26 -3.04
C SER A 12 -16.36 15.76 -3.83
N GLY A 13 -16.51 14.45 -4.02
CA GLY A 13 -17.58 13.85 -4.82
C GLY A 13 -17.37 13.96 -6.34
N LYS A 14 -16.19 14.45 -6.79
CA LYS A 14 -15.87 14.53 -8.22
C LYS A 14 -15.79 13.14 -8.87
N TYR A 15 -15.32 12.15 -8.11
CA TYR A 15 -15.39 10.74 -8.46
C TYR A 15 -16.21 9.98 -7.42
N ALA A 16 -16.91 8.94 -7.88
CA ALA A 16 -17.76 8.11 -7.03
C ALA A 16 -16.97 7.36 -5.96
N ALA A 17 -15.77 6.89 -6.31
CA ALA A 17 -14.95 6.08 -5.43
C ALA A 17 -13.45 6.27 -5.69
N THR A 18 -12.64 5.82 -4.73
CA THR A 18 -11.18 5.76 -4.82
C THR A 18 -10.68 4.44 -4.24
N SER A 19 -9.77 3.78 -4.95
CA SER A 19 -9.20 2.48 -4.60
C SER A 19 -7.67 2.57 -4.43
N PHE A 20 -7.01 1.66 -3.71
CA PHE A 20 -7.48 0.78 -2.62
C PHE A 20 -6.85 1.28 -1.33
N TRP A 21 -7.66 1.42 -0.27
CA TRP A 21 -7.22 2.05 0.97
C TRP A 21 -7.40 1.10 2.14
N PHE A 22 -6.45 1.11 3.08
CA PHE A 22 -6.67 0.52 4.39
C PHE A 22 -7.85 1.21 5.09
N TYR A 23 -8.57 0.43 5.90
CA TYR A 23 -9.62 0.95 6.77
C TYR A 23 -9.09 2.09 7.64
N SER A 24 -9.88 3.14 7.78
CA SER A 24 -9.59 4.27 8.66
C SER A 24 -10.90 4.86 9.16
N GLN A 25 -11.11 4.80 10.47
CA GLN A 25 -12.29 5.36 11.12
C GLN A 25 -12.44 6.87 10.82
N ASP A 26 -11.33 7.61 10.79
CA ASP A 26 -11.31 9.05 10.46
C ASP A 26 -11.91 9.37 9.08
N ARG A 27 -11.96 8.39 8.17
CA ARG A 27 -12.49 8.55 6.82
C ARG A 27 -13.99 8.25 6.71
N GLU A 28 -14.60 7.67 7.73
CA GLU A 28 -16.03 7.30 7.68
C GLU A 28 -16.97 8.50 7.58
N ALA A 29 -16.52 9.67 8.02
CA ALA A 29 -17.26 10.93 7.89
C ALA A 29 -17.44 11.33 6.41
N ASP A 30 -16.45 11.05 5.56
CA ASP A 30 -16.45 11.41 4.14
C ASP A 30 -16.84 10.24 3.23
N PHE A 31 -16.63 9.00 3.68
CA PHE A 31 -16.69 7.81 2.82
C PHE A 31 -17.50 6.66 3.43
N ILE A 32 -18.07 5.85 2.54
CA ILE A 32 -18.56 4.50 2.81
C ILE A 32 -17.42 3.54 2.42
N HIS A 33 -16.98 2.70 3.36
CA HIS A 33 -16.08 1.60 3.05
C HIS A 33 -16.90 0.45 2.44
N SER A 34 -16.42 -0.14 1.34
CA SER A 34 -16.98 -1.38 0.80
C SER A 34 -16.78 -2.56 1.76
N ASP A 35 -17.22 -3.75 1.35
CA ASP A 35 -16.67 -4.98 1.91
C ASP A 35 -15.17 -5.07 1.59
N PRO A 36 -14.35 -5.77 2.41
CA PRO A 36 -12.92 -5.88 2.20
C PRO A 36 -12.66 -6.54 0.85
N VAL A 37 -11.98 -5.85 -0.05
CA VAL A 37 -11.71 -6.37 -1.39
C VAL A 37 -10.65 -7.45 -1.31
N MET A 38 -9.52 -7.16 -0.68
CA MET A 38 -8.43 -8.12 -0.52
C MET A 38 -7.68 -7.89 0.78
N ASN A 39 -6.97 -8.91 1.25
CA ASN A 39 -5.99 -8.72 2.30
C ASN A 39 -4.75 -8.08 1.69
N MET A 40 -4.36 -6.95 2.26
CA MET A 40 -3.16 -6.21 1.91
C MET A 40 -2.15 -6.36 3.03
N LYS A 41 -0.87 -6.47 2.65
CA LYS A 41 0.21 -6.42 3.61
C LYS A 41 1.24 -5.41 3.15
N THR A 42 1.57 -4.50 4.05
CA THR A 42 2.70 -3.59 3.84
C THR A 42 3.95 -4.34 4.28
N VAL A 43 4.88 -4.54 3.35
CA VAL A 43 6.17 -5.21 3.58
C VAL A 43 7.30 -4.21 3.33
N PHE A 44 8.48 -4.48 3.89
CA PHE A 44 9.66 -3.70 3.54
C PHE A 44 10.31 -4.27 2.28
N PHE A 45 10.35 -3.46 1.22
CA PHE A 45 11.24 -3.72 0.09
C PHE A 45 12.67 -3.31 0.47
N HIS A 46 13.64 -4.13 0.07
CA HIS A 46 15.05 -3.88 0.30
C HIS A 46 15.92 -4.56 -0.76
N LEU A 47 17.20 -4.17 -0.81
CA LEU A 47 18.19 -4.86 -1.64
C LEU A 47 18.48 -6.25 -1.09
N ARG A 48 18.64 -7.24 -1.97
CA ARG A 48 19.12 -8.58 -1.57
C ARG A 48 20.50 -8.53 -0.90
N THR A 49 21.35 -7.60 -1.31
CA THR A 49 22.70 -7.39 -0.77
C THR A 49 22.71 -6.67 0.58
N THR A 50 21.59 -6.10 1.00
CA THR A 50 21.47 -5.36 2.27
C THR A 50 20.12 -5.70 2.89
N PRO A 51 19.98 -6.93 3.42
CA PRO A 51 18.69 -7.41 3.91
C PRO A 51 18.21 -6.64 5.13
N VAL A 52 16.91 -6.38 5.18
CA VAL A 52 16.25 -6.00 6.42
C VAL A 52 16.14 -7.27 7.28
N PRO A 53 16.41 -7.22 8.61
CA PRO A 53 16.23 -8.37 9.49
C PRO A 53 14.82 -8.96 9.35
N GLU A 54 14.68 -10.28 9.52
CA GLU A 54 13.38 -10.98 9.43
C GLU A 54 12.80 -11.31 10.80
N ASP A 55 13.67 -11.40 11.80
CA ASP A 55 13.39 -11.77 13.18
C ASP A 55 13.05 -10.58 14.07
N TRP A 56 12.78 -9.40 13.49
CA TRP A 56 12.46 -8.25 14.30
C TRP A 56 11.14 -8.45 15.04
N SER A 57 11.15 -8.20 16.34
CA SER A 57 9.96 -8.24 17.20
C SER A 57 9.35 -6.86 17.42
N SER A 58 10.14 -5.80 17.24
CA SER A 58 9.69 -4.40 17.25
C SER A 58 10.47 -3.53 16.27
N LEU A 59 9.90 -2.39 15.91
CA LEU A 59 10.48 -1.49 14.89
C LEU A 59 11.76 -0.81 15.38
N GLU A 60 11.98 -0.68 16.68
CA GLU A 60 13.21 -0.12 17.27
C GLU A 60 14.46 -0.93 16.88
N GLN A 61 14.31 -2.21 16.53
CA GLN A 61 15.41 -3.05 16.04
C GLN A 61 15.86 -2.65 14.63
N LEU A 62 15.07 -1.84 13.91
CA LEU A 62 15.46 -1.20 12.66
C LEU A 62 16.19 0.13 12.88
N ARG A 63 16.61 0.45 14.11
CA ARG A 63 17.44 1.62 14.40
C ARG A 63 18.68 1.64 13.52
N GLY A 64 18.96 2.81 12.94
CA GLY A 64 20.10 3.00 12.03
C GLY A 64 19.79 2.66 10.56
N PHE A 65 18.65 2.04 10.26
CA PHE A 65 18.17 1.94 8.89
C PHE A 65 17.60 3.28 8.43
N ARG A 66 17.99 3.72 7.23
CA ARG A 66 17.31 4.79 6.51
C ARG A 66 16.12 4.18 5.78
N ILE A 67 14.93 4.59 6.14
CA ILE A 67 13.67 4.07 5.64
C ILE A 67 13.02 5.13 4.75
N GLY A 68 12.73 4.80 3.50
CA GLY A 68 11.93 5.67 2.64
C GLY A 68 10.46 5.62 3.04
N ALA A 69 9.73 6.71 2.94
CA ALA A 69 8.29 6.75 3.19
C ALA A 69 7.57 7.55 2.10
N THR A 70 6.33 7.17 1.79
CA THR A 70 5.51 7.92 0.82
C THR A 70 4.52 8.82 1.54
N ARG A 71 4.51 10.10 1.15
CA ARG A 71 3.63 11.11 1.75
C ARG A 71 2.16 10.74 1.56
N GLY A 72 1.42 10.69 2.67
CA GLY A 72 -0.01 10.39 2.71
C GLY A 72 -0.33 8.92 2.99
N TYR A 73 0.68 8.06 3.11
CA TYR A 73 0.49 6.70 3.63
C TYR A 73 0.31 6.73 5.14
N THR A 74 -0.58 5.88 5.65
CA THR A 74 -0.89 5.79 7.06
C THR A 74 0.15 4.98 7.83
N TYR A 75 0.76 3.97 7.21
CA TYR A 75 1.63 2.97 7.87
C TYR A 75 1.03 2.54 9.23
N THR A 76 1.84 2.47 10.29
CA THR A 76 1.38 2.25 11.67
C THR A 76 1.62 3.49 12.52
N LYS A 77 0.86 3.64 13.60
CA LYS A 77 1.08 4.69 14.60
C LYS A 77 2.51 4.61 15.16
N ASP A 78 2.93 3.41 15.54
CA ASP A 78 4.26 3.11 16.08
C ASP A 78 5.40 3.53 15.11
N PHE A 79 5.25 3.25 13.82
CA PHE A 79 6.22 3.69 12.80
C PHE A 79 6.43 5.21 12.81
N TRP A 80 5.33 5.97 12.85
CA TRP A 80 5.42 7.44 12.85
C TRP A 80 5.90 8.01 14.18
N GLU A 81 5.54 7.39 15.31
CA GLU A 81 6.04 7.79 16.63
C GLU A 81 7.56 7.60 16.72
N LEU A 82 8.08 6.44 16.29
CA LEU A 82 9.52 6.18 16.27
C LEU A 82 10.28 7.04 15.27
N ALA A 83 9.65 7.42 14.15
CA ALA A 83 10.20 8.38 13.20
C ALA A 83 10.31 9.78 13.83
N GLN A 84 9.27 10.25 14.54
CA GLN A 84 9.27 11.56 15.21
C GLN A 84 10.31 11.62 16.34
N GLN A 85 10.53 10.51 17.04
CA GLN A 85 11.55 10.39 18.09
C GLN A 85 12.98 10.31 17.53
N GLY A 86 13.15 10.15 16.21
CA GLY A 86 14.46 9.97 15.58
C GLY A 86 15.05 8.56 15.75
N THR A 87 14.30 7.63 16.34
CA THR A 87 14.72 6.21 16.46
C THR A 87 14.81 5.57 15.08
N LEU A 88 13.85 5.86 14.20
CA LEU A 88 13.87 5.50 12.78
C LEU A 88 14.29 6.71 11.94
N GLN A 89 15.24 6.53 11.03
CA GLN A 89 15.61 7.58 10.08
C GLN A 89 14.69 7.52 8.86
N VAL A 90 13.60 8.29 8.87
CA VAL A 90 12.58 8.26 7.81
C VAL A 90 12.75 9.40 6.82
N ASP A 91 12.83 9.08 5.53
CA ASP A 91 12.93 10.04 4.43
C ASP A 91 11.66 10.00 3.56
N VAL A 92 10.83 11.04 3.71
CA VAL A 92 9.49 11.13 3.10
C VAL A 92 9.54 11.78 1.72
N VAL A 93 9.13 11.04 0.69
CA VAL A 93 9.00 11.51 -0.70
C VAL A 93 7.53 11.54 -1.16
N THR A 94 7.29 12.07 -2.36
CA THR A 94 5.93 12.29 -2.89
C THR A 94 5.34 11.12 -3.67
N ASP A 95 6.17 10.17 -4.11
CA ASP A 95 5.74 9.00 -4.87
C ASP A 95 6.63 7.77 -4.59
N ASP A 96 6.07 6.60 -4.86
CA ASP A 96 6.69 5.30 -4.57
C ASP A 96 7.88 5.00 -5.49
N GLU A 97 7.88 5.52 -6.72
CA GLU A 97 8.95 5.30 -7.70
C GLU A 97 10.27 5.91 -7.20
N GLN A 98 10.21 7.09 -6.59
CA GLN A 98 11.37 7.71 -5.96
C GLN A 98 11.98 6.82 -4.87
N ASN A 99 11.15 6.20 -4.01
CA ASN A 99 11.66 5.29 -2.97
C ASN A 99 12.30 4.03 -3.57
N MET A 100 11.69 3.42 -4.59
CA MET A 100 12.29 2.28 -5.29
C MET A 100 13.64 2.63 -5.94
N ARG A 101 13.76 3.80 -6.56
CA ARG A 101 15.04 4.29 -7.11
C ARG A 101 16.09 4.54 -6.01
N LYS A 102 15.67 5.03 -4.85
CA LYS A 102 16.56 5.24 -3.69
C LYS A 102 17.06 3.94 -3.09
N LEU A 103 16.22 2.89 -3.05
CA LEU A 103 16.64 1.54 -2.68
C LEU A 103 17.73 1.02 -3.62
N LEU A 104 17.49 1.05 -4.93
CA LEU A 104 18.45 0.60 -5.94
C LEU A 104 19.77 1.38 -5.90
N ALA A 105 19.73 2.66 -5.50
CA ALA A 105 20.91 3.50 -5.32
C ALA A 105 21.58 3.37 -3.92
N GLY A 106 21.07 2.50 -3.04
CA GLY A 106 21.59 2.32 -1.67
C GLY A 106 21.41 3.52 -0.74
N ARG A 107 20.58 4.51 -1.12
CA ARG A 107 20.35 5.74 -0.33
C ARG A 107 19.43 5.48 0.87
N ILE A 108 18.51 4.55 0.73
CA ILE A 108 17.69 3.99 1.80
C ILE A 108 17.91 2.48 1.84
N GLN A 109 17.69 1.86 3.00
CA GLN A 109 17.86 0.42 3.20
C GLN A 109 16.51 -0.32 3.17
N ALA A 110 15.42 0.37 3.48
CA ALA A 110 14.09 -0.21 3.49
C ALA A 110 13.03 0.77 2.94
N PHE A 111 11.99 0.23 2.31
CA PHE A 111 10.81 1.00 1.92
C PHE A 111 9.54 0.19 2.21
N PRO A 112 8.72 0.58 3.21
CA PRO A 112 7.41 0.00 3.42
C PRO A 112 6.42 0.45 2.34
N ILE A 113 5.81 -0.53 1.67
CA ILE A 113 4.72 -0.34 0.71
C ILE A 113 3.86 -1.61 0.70
N ASP A 114 2.59 -1.48 0.29
CA ASP A 114 1.78 -2.65 -0.05
C ASP A 114 2.52 -3.56 -1.05
N GLU A 115 2.59 -4.85 -0.74
CA GLU A 115 3.43 -5.79 -1.49
C GLU A 115 3.04 -5.84 -2.98
N LEU A 116 1.75 -5.95 -3.28
CA LEU A 116 1.26 -6.01 -4.66
C LEU A 116 1.57 -4.72 -5.41
N THR A 117 1.29 -3.58 -4.78
CA THR A 117 1.61 -2.25 -5.34
C THR A 117 3.10 -2.10 -5.63
N GLY A 118 3.97 -2.58 -4.74
CA GLY A 118 5.42 -2.54 -4.92
C GLY A 118 5.91 -3.39 -6.08
N TRP A 119 5.43 -4.63 -6.21
CA TRP A 119 5.81 -5.52 -7.31
C TRP A 119 5.27 -5.04 -8.66
N ASP A 120 4.02 -4.57 -8.70
CA ASP A 120 3.40 -4.02 -9.90
C ASP A 120 4.15 -2.76 -10.39
N LEU A 121 4.56 -1.87 -9.47
CA LEU A 121 5.42 -0.73 -9.80
C LEU A 121 6.75 -1.18 -10.42
N LEU A 122 7.41 -2.19 -9.85
CA LEU A 122 8.66 -2.74 -10.38
C LEU A 122 8.47 -3.31 -11.78
N ASN A 123 7.42 -4.11 -12.00
CA ASN A 123 7.09 -4.70 -13.29
C ASN A 123 6.86 -3.64 -14.38
N ARG A 124 6.17 -2.54 -14.05
CA ARG A 124 5.78 -1.51 -15.02
C ARG A 124 6.86 -0.46 -15.31
N LYS A 125 7.78 -0.21 -14.36
CA LYS A 125 8.68 0.98 -14.42
C LYS A 125 10.17 0.67 -14.36
N PHE A 126 10.56 -0.56 -14.07
CA PHE A 126 11.96 -0.93 -13.86
C PHE A 126 12.37 -2.08 -14.78
N ALA A 127 13.66 -2.12 -15.15
CA ALA A 127 14.18 -3.22 -15.94
C ALA A 127 14.19 -4.53 -15.13
N PRO A 128 14.02 -5.71 -15.76
CA PRO A 128 14.06 -7.00 -15.05
C PRO A 128 15.29 -7.16 -14.15
N ALA A 129 16.48 -6.79 -14.65
CA ALA A 129 17.72 -6.83 -13.89
C ALA A 129 17.72 -5.95 -12.63
N GLN A 130 16.94 -4.86 -12.60
CA GLN A 130 16.79 -4.02 -11.39
C GLN A 130 15.82 -4.64 -10.40
N LYS A 131 14.70 -5.18 -10.91
CA LYS A 131 13.71 -5.90 -10.09
C LYS A 131 14.37 -7.07 -9.34
N ASP A 132 15.23 -7.82 -10.02
CA ASP A 132 15.91 -8.99 -9.46
C ASP A 132 16.84 -8.65 -8.28
N LEU A 133 17.29 -7.41 -8.16
CA LEU A 133 18.11 -6.94 -7.03
C LEU A 133 17.30 -6.71 -5.75
N LEU A 134 15.98 -6.58 -5.87
CA LEU A 134 15.09 -6.27 -4.75
C LEU A 134 14.37 -7.53 -4.26
N THR A 135 14.03 -7.52 -2.98
CA THR A 135 13.21 -8.53 -2.31
C THR A 135 12.40 -7.87 -1.20
N THR A 136 11.47 -8.62 -0.62
CA THR A 136 10.61 -8.17 0.48
C THR A 136 10.92 -8.95 1.76
N THR A 137 10.59 -8.34 2.90
CA THR A 137 10.54 -9.05 4.18
C THR A 137 9.37 -10.04 4.19
N ARG A 138 9.56 -11.21 4.82
CA ARG A 138 8.48 -12.17 5.07
C ARG A 138 7.51 -11.65 6.12
N ARG A 139 8.04 -11.03 7.18
CA ARG A 139 7.23 -10.37 8.21
C ARG A 139 6.72 -9.02 7.67
N PRO A 140 5.40 -8.80 7.61
CA PRO A 140 4.85 -7.51 7.20
C PRO A 140 4.97 -6.48 8.31
N LEU A 141 5.11 -5.21 7.93
CA LEU A 141 4.97 -4.06 8.84
C LEU A 141 3.55 -4.01 9.41
N VAL A 142 2.56 -4.22 8.55
CA VAL A 142 1.14 -4.29 8.92
C VAL A 142 0.38 -5.11 7.90
N THR A 143 -0.57 -5.91 8.38
CA THR A 143 -1.60 -6.56 7.58
C THR A 143 -2.92 -5.86 7.80
N GLY A 144 -3.72 -5.74 6.75
CA GLY A 144 -5.08 -5.24 6.86
C GLY A 144 -5.89 -5.63 5.63
N SER A 145 -7.13 -5.19 5.56
CA SER A 145 -7.92 -5.35 4.36
C SER A 145 -7.94 -4.04 3.57
N GLY A 146 -7.89 -4.15 2.24
CA GLY A 146 -8.06 -3.05 1.31
C GLY A 146 -9.54 -2.85 0.99
N TYR A 147 -9.97 -1.60 1.02
CA TYR A 147 -11.35 -1.20 0.79
C TYR A 147 -11.45 -0.24 -0.39
N LEU A 148 -12.56 -0.33 -1.12
CA LEU A 148 -12.99 0.74 -2.01
C LEU A 148 -13.66 1.81 -1.13
N LEU A 149 -13.19 3.06 -1.22
CA LEU A 149 -13.82 4.17 -0.52
C LEU A 149 -14.78 4.87 -1.46
N ILE A 150 -16.07 4.82 -1.14
CA ILE A 150 -17.15 5.44 -1.93
C ILE A 150 -17.52 6.76 -1.26
N SER A 151 -17.48 7.85 -2.03
CA SER A 151 -17.74 9.19 -1.50
C SER A 151 -19.18 9.34 -1.08
N ARG A 152 -19.43 9.76 0.18
CA ARG A 152 -20.78 10.06 0.67
C ARG A 152 -21.42 11.24 -0.07
N LYS A 153 -20.63 12.10 -0.71
CA LYS A 153 -21.10 13.24 -1.52
C LYS A 153 -21.51 12.85 -2.93
N PHE A 154 -21.24 11.62 -3.37
CA PHE A 154 -21.64 11.16 -4.69
C PHE A 154 -23.13 10.75 -4.71
N PRO A 155 -23.89 11.07 -5.77
CA PRO A 155 -25.29 10.66 -5.87
C PRO A 155 -25.45 9.14 -5.75
N ASN A 156 -26.43 8.70 -4.95
CA ASN A 156 -26.74 7.29 -4.72
C ASN A 156 -25.57 6.46 -4.14
N ALA A 157 -24.67 7.08 -3.37
CA ALA A 157 -23.49 6.42 -2.79
C ALA A 157 -23.80 5.09 -2.09
N THR A 158 -24.87 5.03 -1.27
CA THR A 158 -25.28 3.80 -0.58
C THR A 158 -25.65 2.68 -1.56
N GLN A 159 -26.46 2.98 -2.58
CA GLN A 159 -26.87 2.00 -3.59
C GLN A 159 -25.68 1.52 -4.43
N LEU A 160 -24.71 2.41 -4.69
CA LEU A 160 -23.47 2.05 -5.37
C LEU A 160 -22.64 1.09 -4.50
N ALA A 161 -22.53 1.36 -3.20
CA ALA A 161 -21.83 0.49 -2.26
C ALA A 161 -22.47 -0.91 -2.18
N GLU A 162 -23.79 -0.98 -2.07
CA GLU A 162 -24.54 -2.23 -2.06
C GLU A 162 -24.32 -3.04 -3.34
N LYS A 163 -24.42 -2.40 -4.52
CA LYS A 163 -24.17 -3.05 -5.81
C LYS A 163 -22.73 -3.53 -5.94
N PHE A 164 -21.77 -2.73 -5.50
CA PHE A 164 -20.36 -3.11 -5.52
C PHE A 164 -20.11 -4.33 -4.63
N ASN A 165 -20.64 -4.33 -3.39
CA ASN A 165 -20.47 -5.44 -2.46
C ASN A 165 -21.13 -6.72 -2.98
N ALA A 166 -22.31 -6.63 -3.62
CA ALA A 166 -22.95 -7.79 -4.24
C ALA A 166 -22.08 -8.40 -5.36
N GLY A 167 -21.53 -7.58 -6.26
CA GLY A 167 -20.63 -8.06 -7.30
C GLY A 167 -19.31 -8.62 -6.75
N LEU A 168 -18.72 -7.96 -5.75
CA LEU A 168 -17.52 -8.43 -5.06
C LEU A 168 -17.75 -9.80 -4.41
N LYS A 169 -18.92 -10.01 -3.79
CA LYS A 169 -19.29 -11.31 -3.22
C LYS A 169 -19.32 -12.40 -4.29
N MET A 170 -19.94 -12.14 -5.45
CA MET A 170 -19.97 -13.11 -6.55
C MET A 170 -18.56 -13.48 -7.02
N LEU A 171 -17.67 -12.49 -7.19
CA LEU A 171 -16.28 -12.71 -7.61
C LEU A 171 -15.48 -13.57 -6.63
N LYS A 172 -15.73 -13.41 -5.32
CA LYS A 172 -15.12 -14.24 -4.27
C LYS A 172 -15.67 -15.65 -4.25
N ASP A 173 -16.99 -15.80 -4.35
CA ASP A 173 -17.64 -17.11 -4.35
C ASP A 173 -17.19 -17.96 -5.56
N GLU A 174 -16.85 -17.32 -6.69
CA GLU A 174 -16.33 -17.95 -7.90
C GLU A 174 -14.80 -18.18 -7.88
N GLY A 175 -14.07 -17.71 -6.87
CA GLY A 175 -12.60 -17.79 -6.79
C GLY A 175 -11.86 -16.93 -7.84
N LEU A 176 -12.59 -16.06 -8.54
CA LEU A 176 -12.05 -15.26 -9.64
C LEU A 176 -11.19 -14.10 -9.12
N LEU A 177 -11.48 -13.65 -7.89
CA LEU A 177 -10.71 -12.59 -7.26
C LEU A 177 -9.29 -13.03 -6.90
N GLU A 178 -9.13 -14.27 -6.41
CA GLU A 178 -7.83 -14.89 -6.15
C GLU A 178 -7.05 -15.08 -7.46
N HIS A 179 -7.72 -15.53 -8.52
CA HIS A 179 -7.11 -15.66 -9.85
C HIS A 179 -6.54 -14.32 -10.37
N TYR A 180 -7.28 -13.22 -10.23
CA TYR A 180 -6.80 -11.89 -10.61
C TYR A 180 -5.60 -11.43 -9.76
N GLN A 181 -5.54 -11.81 -8.49
CA GLN A 181 -4.39 -11.50 -7.64
C GLN A 181 -3.14 -12.25 -8.11
N ASP A 182 -3.28 -13.54 -8.45
CA ASP A 182 -2.17 -14.35 -8.96
C ASP A 182 -1.65 -13.84 -10.31
N ASP A 183 -2.55 -13.42 -11.20
CA ASP A 183 -2.18 -12.84 -12.48
C ASP A 183 -1.45 -11.50 -12.32
N LEU A 184 -1.86 -10.67 -11.35
CA LEU A 184 -1.17 -9.41 -11.02
C LEU A 184 0.23 -9.67 -10.44
N ILE A 185 0.38 -10.65 -9.55
CA ILE A 185 1.68 -11.04 -8.98
C ILE A 185 2.61 -11.58 -10.06
N SER A 186 2.08 -12.42 -10.96
CA SER A 186 2.84 -13.05 -12.04
C SER A 186 3.09 -12.13 -13.24
N GLY A 187 2.52 -10.92 -13.25
CA GLY A 187 2.73 -9.92 -14.29
C GLY A 187 2.06 -10.27 -15.63
N LYS A 188 0.94 -10.99 -15.60
CA LYS A 188 0.14 -11.34 -16.79
C LYS A 188 -0.89 -10.25 -17.18
N TYR A 189 -0.77 -9.08 -16.56
CA TYR A 189 -1.66 -7.91 -16.74
C TYR A 189 -0.95 -6.77 -17.46
#